data_AF-A0A357M6C4-F1
#
_entry.id   AF-A0A357M6C4-F1
#
_cell.length_a   1.000
_cell.length_b   1.000
_cell.length_c   1.000
_cell.angle_alpha   90.00
_cell.angle_beta   90.00
_cell.angle_gamma   90.00
#
_symmetry.space_group_name_H-M   'P 1'
#
loop_
_entity.id
_entity.type
_entity.pdbx_description
1 polymer ?
#
loop_
_entity_poly.entity_id
_entity_poly.type
_entity_poly.pdbx_seq_one_letter_code
_entity_poly.pdbx_strand_id
1 'polypeptide(L)'
;MKRKIAVLLTIVSMIVSIFSFWYFIPKRYSETVNGVYYQLGTEGIIERIKVHLDGKLQNHINGKRTFKGVINFEGSKIPQIPKDRTELKMHYDGHNFTTIFSGFRIIDDKGRIEPNIFTYGWVYTDDKFSEFTIKVMNDDDQWSPLNGHMITAPAKDRQEAMKSPRS
;
A
#
# COMPACT_ATOMS: atom_id res chain seq x y z
N MET A 1 37.03 -33.39 19.53
CA MET A 1 36.47 -32.01 19.64
C MET A 1 36.26 -31.33 18.29
N LYS A 2 37.29 -31.18 17.45
CA LYS A 2 37.19 -30.48 16.14
C LYS A 2 36.06 -30.99 15.21
N ARG A 3 35.89 -32.32 15.10
CA ARG A 3 34.81 -32.92 14.28
C ARG A 3 33.40 -32.65 14.81
N LYS A 4 33.21 -32.60 16.14
CA LYS A 4 31.92 -32.27 16.75
C LYS A 4 31.57 -30.79 16.55
N ILE A 5 32.56 -29.91 16.65
CA ILE A 5 32.41 -28.47 16.38
C ILE A 5 32.10 -28.23 14.90
N ALA A 6 32.79 -28.93 13.99
CA ALA A 6 32.53 -28.84 12.55
C ALA A 6 31.08 -29.25 12.21
N VAL A 7 30.60 -30.38 12.76
CA VAL A 7 29.22 -30.83 12.56
C VAL A 7 28.22 -29.81 13.11
N LEU A 8 28.46 -29.24 14.29
CA LEU A 8 27.60 -28.21 14.87
C LEU A 8 27.53 -26.96 13.98
N LEU A 9 28.67 -26.48 13.47
CA LEU A 9 28.72 -25.33 12.57
C LEU A 9 27.99 -25.59 11.25
N THR A 10 28.11 -26.79 10.68
CA THR A 10 27.37 -27.19 9.47
C THR A 10 25.86 -27.17 9.72
N ILE A 11 25.39 -27.71 10.85
CA ILE A 11 23.97 -27.71 11.21
C ILE A 11 23.45 -26.28 11.38
N VAL A 12 24.18 -25.44 12.12
CA VAL A 12 23.80 -24.03 12.32
C VAL A 12 23.73 -23.28 10.98
N SER A 13 24.73 -23.45 10.12
CA SER A 13 24.72 -22.85 8.77
C SER A 13 23.51 -23.30 7.97
N MET A 14 23.16 -24.58 8.01
CA MET A 14 22.02 -25.13 7.27
C MET A 14 20.70 -24.53 7.76
N ILE A 15 20.53 -24.39 9.08
CA ILE A 15 19.35 -23.77 9.70
C ILE A 15 19.24 -22.30 9.27
N VAL A 16 20.34 -21.54 9.34
CA VAL A 16 20.36 -20.12 8.94
C VAL A 16 20.02 -19.96 7.45
N SER A 17 20.55 -20.82 6.58
CA SER A 17 20.23 -20.80 5.15
C SER A 17 18.75 -21.06 4.90
N ILE A 18 18.18 -22.13 5.46
CA ILE A 18 16.75 -22.47 5.30
C ILE A 18 15.87 -21.33 5.81
N PHE A 19 16.17 -20.77 6.98
CA PHE A 19 15.41 -19.67 7.54
C PHE A 19 15.49 -18.41 6.67
N SER A 20 16.68 -18.10 6.15
CA SER A 20 16.89 -16.96 5.25
C SER A 20 16.07 -17.11 3.97
N PHE A 21 16.11 -18.26 3.31
CA PHE A 21 15.29 -18.51 2.13
C PHE A 21 13.79 -18.35 2.42
N TRP A 22 13.31 -18.91 3.53
CA TRP A 22 11.89 -18.79 3.91
C TRP A 22 11.46 -17.36 4.27
N TYR A 23 12.38 -16.55 4.79
CA TYR A 23 12.11 -15.16 5.17
C TYR A 23 11.98 -14.21 3.97
N PHE A 24 12.76 -14.43 2.91
CA PHE A 24 12.82 -13.55 1.72
C PHE A 24 11.83 -13.92 0.60
N ILE A 25 11.21 -15.11 0.64
CA ILE A 25 10.18 -15.49 -0.33
C ILE A 25 8.93 -14.61 -0.16
N PRO A 26 8.39 -14.01 -1.24
CA PRO A 26 7.14 -13.26 -1.19
C PRO A 26 5.98 -14.12 -0.68
N LYS A 27 5.27 -13.65 0.35
CA LYS A 27 4.14 -14.35 0.95
C LYS A 27 2.83 -13.66 0.56
N ARG A 28 1.76 -14.45 0.47
CA ARG A 28 0.40 -13.91 0.30
C ARG A 28 0.09 -13.00 1.47
N TYR A 29 -0.39 -11.81 1.18
CA TYR A 29 -0.79 -10.81 2.15
C TYR A 29 -2.21 -10.39 1.82
N SER A 30 -3.14 -10.72 2.72
CA SER A 30 -4.56 -10.42 2.58
C SER A 30 -5.04 -9.91 3.94
N GLU A 31 -5.10 -8.59 4.08
CA GLU A 31 -5.38 -7.93 5.35
C GLU A 31 -6.47 -6.88 5.17
N THR A 32 -7.28 -6.71 6.21
CA THR A 32 -8.29 -5.66 6.27
C THR A 32 -8.00 -4.78 7.47
N VAL A 33 -7.73 -3.51 7.22
CA VAL A 33 -7.41 -2.53 8.27
C VAL A 33 -8.48 -1.44 8.33
N ASN A 34 -8.83 -1.02 9.54
CA ASN A 34 -9.72 0.11 9.75
C ASN A 34 -8.94 1.42 9.56
N GLY A 35 -9.48 2.32 8.77
CA GLY A 35 -8.91 3.65 8.55
C GLY A 35 -9.95 4.75 8.69
N VAL A 36 -9.49 5.97 8.46
CA VAL A 36 -10.36 7.15 8.42
C VAL A 36 -10.15 7.92 7.13
N TYR A 37 -11.25 8.42 6.58
CA TYR A 37 -11.28 9.36 5.48
C TYR A 37 -11.56 10.76 6.03
N TYR A 38 -10.73 11.73 5.68
CA TYR A 38 -10.81 13.10 6.20
C TYR A 38 -10.30 14.13 5.18
N GLN A 39 -10.51 15.41 5.47
CA GLN A 39 -10.03 16.51 4.64
C GLN A 39 -9.16 17.46 5.46
N LEU A 40 -8.05 17.90 4.87
CA LEU A 40 -7.21 18.94 5.47
C LEU A 40 -8.00 20.25 5.62
N GLY A 41 -7.63 21.07 6.61
CA GLY A 41 -8.34 22.33 6.89
C GLY A 41 -9.73 22.17 7.55
N THR A 42 -10.26 20.95 7.68
CA THR A 42 -11.52 20.67 8.39
C THR A 42 -11.28 19.92 9.69
N GLU A 43 -12.14 20.14 10.69
CA GLU A 43 -12.15 19.36 11.92
C GLU A 43 -12.89 18.02 11.75
N GLY A 44 -12.40 16.98 12.43
CA GLY A 44 -13.01 15.66 12.42
C GLY A 44 -12.70 14.78 11.21
N ILE A 45 -13.38 13.63 11.15
CA ILE A 45 -13.32 12.68 10.04
C ILE A 45 -14.59 12.79 9.20
N ILE A 46 -14.48 12.55 7.90
CA ILE A 46 -15.64 12.47 7.00
C ILE A 46 -16.35 11.12 7.20
N GLU A 47 -15.56 10.05 7.28
CA GLU A 47 -16.05 8.68 7.38
C GLU A 47 -14.98 7.75 7.99
N ARG A 48 -15.44 6.69 8.67
CA ARG A 48 -14.60 5.53 9.03
C ARG A 48 -14.69 4.53 7.89
N ILE A 49 -13.55 4.06 7.40
CA ILE A 49 -13.51 3.16 6.25
C ILE A 49 -12.78 1.88 6.59
N LYS A 50 -12.94 0.86 5.76
CA LYS A 50 -12.01 -0.28 5.76
C LYS A 50 -11.20 -0.29 4.48
N VAL A 51 -9.94 -0.68 4.63
CA VAL A 51 -9.02 -0.85 3.51
C VAL A 51 -8.64 -2.32 3.43
N HIS A 52 -8.95 -2.94 2.29
CA HIS A 52 -8.60 -4.32 1.99
C HIS A 52 -7.38 -4.33 1.10
N LEU A 53 -6.31 -4.94 1.58
CA LEU A 53 -5.07 -5.12 0.86
C LEU A 53 -4.95 -6.57 0.48
N ASP A 54 -4.82 -6.84 -0.82
CA ASP A 54 -4.70 -8.20 -1.31
C ASP A 54 -3.58 -8.35 -2.34
N GLY A 55 -2.49 -9.01 -1.95
CA GLY A 55 -1.29 -9.03 -2.76
C GLY A 55 -0.21 -9.97 -2.24
N LYS A 56 1.03 -9.65 -2.57
CA LYS A 56 2.23 -10.31 -2.04
C LYS A 56 3.07 -9.29 -1.29
N LEU A 57 3.50 -9.67 -0.09
CA LEU A 57 4.43 -8.92 0.73
C LEU A 57 5.76 -9.67 0.77
N GLN A 58 6.86 -8.96 0.50
CA GLN A 58 8.20 -9.53 0.48
C GLN A 58 9.11 -8.73 1.42
N ASN A 59 9.89 -9.43 2.24
CA ASN A 59 10.91 -8.81 3.08
C ASN A 59 12.23 -8.70 2.31
N HIS A 60 13.02 -7.68 2.62
CA HIS A 60 14.35 -7.44 2.07
C HIS A 60 15.43 -7.51 3.16
N ILE A 61 16.68 -7.73 2.73
CA ILE A 61 17.85 -7.87 3.64
C ILE A 61 18.06 -6.60 4.48
N ASN A 62 17.75 -5.43 3.92
CA ASN A 62 17.84 -4.14 4.60
C ASN A 62 16.67 -3.87 5.57
N GLY A 63 15.82 -4.86 5.84
CA GLY A 63 14.67 -4.75 6.74
C GLY A 63 13.43 -4.11 6.11
N LYS A 64 13.53 -3.60 4.88
CA LYS A 64 12.39 -3.02 4.15
C LYS A 64 11.45 -4.09 3.64
N ARG A 65 10.22 -3.70 3.32
CA ARG A 65 9.23 -4.55 2.68
C ARG A 65 8.83 -4.01 1.31
N THR A 66 8.31 -4.89 0.48
CA THR A 66 7.66 -4.51 -0.79
C THR A 66 6.31 -5.17 -0.88
N PHE A 67 5.31 -4.41 -1.30
CA PHE A 67 3.95 -4.88 -1.52
C PHE A 67 3.58 -4.72 -3.00
N LYS A 68 3.01 -5.78 -3.57
CA LYS A 68 2.41 -5.75 -4.91
C LYS A 68 1.05 -6.42 -4.84
N GLY A 69 0.00 -5.66 -5.13
CA GLY A 69 -1.36 -6.18 -5.04
C GLY A 69 -2.43 -5.16 -5.36
N VAL A 70 -3.64 -5.56 -5.01
CA VAL A 70 -4.87 -4.79 -5.14
C VAL A 70 -5.19 -4.12 -3.80
N ILE A 71 -5.74 -2.92 -3.87
CA ILE A 71 -6.29 -2.19 -2.74
C ILE A 71 -7.75 -1.87 -3.01
N ASN A 72 -8.63 -2.21 -2.07
CA ASN A 72 -10.05 -1.88 -2.13
C ASN A 72 -10.46 -1.12 -0.87
N PHE A 73 -11.47 -0.27 -1.01
CA PHE A 73 -11.96 0.57 0.07
C PHE A 73 -13.45 0.33 0.32
N GLU A 74 -13.83 0.08 1.56
CA GLU A 74 -15.23 0.10 2.01
C GLU A 74 -15.52 1.47 2.64
N GLY A 75 -16.30 2.29 1.94
CA GLY A 75 -16.77 3.60 2.40
C GLY A 75 -17.79 4.17 1.43
N SER A 76 -18.74 4.96 1.93
CA SER A 76 -19.82 5.55 1.13
C SER A 76 -19.46 6.93 0.57
N LYS A 77 -18.55 7.66 1.24
CA LYS A 77 -18.18 9.05 0.91
C LYS A 77 -16.81 9.17 0.24
N ILE A 78 -16.04 8.09 0.18
CA ILE A 78 -14.78 8.07 -0.56
C ILE A 78 -15.03 8.26 -2.07
N PRO A 79 -14.12 8.94 -2.79
CA PRO A 79 -14.22 9.04 -4.25
C PRO A 79 -14.32 7.65 -4.88
N GLN A 80 -15.38 7.42 -5.65
CA GLN A 80 -15.59 6.12 -6.28
C GLN A 80 -14.71 5.96 -7.50
N ILE A 81 -14.19 4.75 -7.67
CA ILE A 81 -13.46 4.36 -8.86
C ILE A 81 -14.49 4.24 -10.01
N PRO A 82 -14.27 4.87 -11.17
CA PRO A 82 -15.19 4.75 -12.29
C PRO A 82 -15.39 3.28 -12.70
N LYS A 83 -16.63 2.90 -13.05
CA LYS A 83 -17.04 1.48 -13.25
C LYS A 83 -16.32 0.77 -14.40
N ASP A 84 -15.78 1.53 -15.35
CA ASP A 84 -15.02 1.06 -16.50
C ASP A 84 -13.54 0.78 -16.16
N ARG A 85 -13.09 1.14 -14.97
CA ARG A 85 -11.72 0.91 -14.52
C ARG A 85 -11.55 -0.49 -13.93
N THR A 86 -10.34 -1.02 -14.05
CA THR A 86 -9.94 -2.25 -13.37
C THR A 86 -9.64 -2.00 -11.89
N GLU A 87 -9.35 -3.07 -11.15
CA GLU A 87 -8.89 -3.03 -9.76
C GLU A 87 -7.77 -1.99 -9.53
N LEU A 88 -7.85 -1.26 -8.41
CA LEU A 88 -6.77 -0.37 -7.99
C LEU A 88 -5.56 -1.20 -7.54
N LYS A 89 -4.41 -0.91 -8.14
CA LYS A 89 -3.15 -1.58 -7.86
C LYS A 89 -2.21 -0.66 -7.11
N MET A 90 -1.41 -1.24 -6.23
CA MET A 90 -0.34 -0.56 -5.51
C MET A 90 0.94 -1.39 -5.62
N HIS A 91 2.02 -0.74 -6.01
CA HIS A 91 3.36 -1.31 -6.07
C HIS A 91 4.29 -0.52 -5.15
N TYR A 92 4.39 -0.95 -3.90
CA TYR A 92 5.33 -0.40 -2.92
C TYR A 92 6.68 -1.12 -3.03
N ASP A 93 7.74 -0.35 -3.27
CA ASP A 93 9.10 -0.83 -3.54
C ASP A 93 10.06 -0.69 -2.34
N GLY A 94 9.55 -0.32 -1.16
CA GLY A 94 10.35 -0.12 0.04
C GLY A 94 10.84 1.32 0.21
N HIS A 95 10.38 2.25 -0.61
CA HIS A 95 10.57 3.69 -0.40
C HIS A 95 9.31 4.32 0.17
N ASN A 96 9.41 5.35 1.02
CA ASN A 96 8.30 5.97 1.76
C ASN A 96 7.12 6.50 0.91
N PHE A 97 7.13 6.32 -0.40
CA PHE A 97 6.18 6.85 -1.37
C PHE A 97 5.86 5.80 -2.44
N THR A 98 4.58 5.66 -2.81
CA THR A 98 4.12 4.94 -4.00
C THR A 98 2.82 5.54 -4.52
N THR A 99 2.28 5.01 -5.62
CA THR A 99 1.03 5.46 -6.26
C THR A 99 0.02 4.32 -6.31
N ILE A 100 -1.26 4.65 -6.10
CA ILE A 100 -2.39 3.76 -6.37
C ILE A 100 -2.94 4.12 -7.74
N PHE A 101 -3.06 3.13 -8.61
CA PHE A 101 -3.50 3.35 -9.98
C PHE A 101 -4.35 2.20 -10.51
N SER A 102 -5.17 2.48 -11.52
CA SER A 102 -5.87 1.48 -12.31
C SER A 102 -5.49 1.63 -13.78
N GLY A 103 -5.08 0.53 -14.42
CA GLY A 103 -4.85 0.51 -15.85
C GLY A 103 -6.15 0.26 -16.60
N PHE A 104 -6.40 1.01 -17.67
CA PHE A 104 -7.55 0.79 -18.55
C PHE A 104 -7.16 1.04 -20.01
N ARG A 105 -8.08 0.73 -20.92
CA ARG A 105 -7.88 0.89 -22.36
C ARG A 105 -8.87 1.92 -22.86
N ILE A 106 -8.40 2.85 -23.68
CA ILE A 106 -9.25 3.75 -24.46
C ILE A 106 -9.29 3.22 -25.88
N ILE A 107 -10.49 3.20 -26.46
CA ILE A 107 -10.68 2.90 -27.88
C ILE A 107 -10.95 4.24 -28.56
N ASP A 108 -10.09 4.65 -29.48
CA ASP A 108 -10.30 5.88 -30.23
C ASP A 108 -11.34 5.73 -31.35
N ASP A 109 -11.70 6.84 -32.00
CA ASP A 109 -12.68 6.87 -33.11
C ASP A 109 -12.26 6.01 -34.32
N LYS A 110 -10.98 5.61 -34.40
CA LYS A 110 -10.40 4.74 -35.44
C LYS A 110 -10.29 3.28 -34.99
N GLY A 111 -10.81 2.94 -33.81
CA GLY A 111 -10.75 1.60 -33.23
C GLY A 111 -9.38 1.19 -32.67
N ARG A 112 -8.43 2.13 -32.53
CA ARG A 112 -7.11 1.89 -31.94
C ARG A 112 -7.23 1.80 -30.43
N ILE A 113 -6.54 0.83 -29.85
CA ILE A 113 -6.51 0.58 -28.41
C ILE A 113 -5.27 1.27 -27.83
N GLU A 114 -5.48 2.29 -27.01
CA GLU A 114 -4.41 3.01 -26.31
C GLU A 114 -4.45 2.69 -24.80
N PRO A 115 -3.31 2.33 -24.18
CA PRO A 115 -3.25 2.13 -22.73
C PRO A 115 -3.34 3.48 -22.02
N ASN A 116 -4.14 3.55 -20.96
CA ASN A 116 -4.20 4.71 -20.10
C ASN A 116 -4.21 4.27 -18.62
N ILE A 117 -3.85 5.19 -17.72
CA ILE A 117 -3.68 4.97 -16.30
C ILE A 117 -4.53 6.01 -15.56
N PHE A 118 -5.41 5.53 -14.69
CA PHE A 118 -6.13 6.35 -13.73
C PHE A 118 -5.35 6.34 -12.42
N THR A 119 -5.00 7.52 -11.90
CA THR A 119 -4.28 7.65 -10.63
C THR A 119 -5.28 7.98 -9.52
N TYR A 120 -5.48 7.05 -8.58
CA TYR A 120 -6.38 7.29 -7.46
C TYR A 120 -5.75 8.19 -6.38
N GLY A 121 -4.45 8.04 -6.15
CA GLY A 121 -3.78 8.76 -5.08
C GLY A 121 -2.32 8.38 -4.87
N TRP A 122 -1.64 9.22 -4.08
CA TRP A 122 -0.28 8.99 -3.64
C TRP A 122 -0.26 8.44 -2.23
N VAL A 123 0.52 7.39 -2.02
CA VAL A 123 0.61 6.67 -0.74
C VAL A 123 1.94 6.96 -0.10
N TYR A 124 1.89 7.29 1.17
CA TYR A 124 3.05 7.44 2.03
C TYR A 124 2.98 6.38 3.12
N THR A 125 4.00 5.55 3.25
CA THR A 125 3.99 4.39 4.16
C THR A 125 5.39 4.11 4.70
N ASP A 126 5.49 3.30 5.77
CA ASP A 126 6.76 2.96 6.39
C ASP A 126 7.49 1.84 5.71
N ASP A 127 8.80 1.74 6.00
CA ASP A 127 9.67 0.68 5.52
C ASP A 127 9.11 -0.73 5.85
N LYS A 128 8.22 -0.84 6.84
CA LYS A 128 7.57 -2.08 7.27
C LYS A 128 6.18 -2.31 6.66
N PHE A 129 5.66 -1.39 5.87
CA PHE A 129 4.31 -1.39 5.31
C PHE A 129 3.23 -1.69 6.37
N SER A 130 3.34 -1.03 7.52
CA SER A 130 2.48 -1.23 8.70
C SER A 130 1.40 -0.15 8.83
N GLU A 131 1.69 1.06 8.34
CA GLU A 131 0.78 2.20 8.33
C GLU A 131 0.96 2.96 7.02
N PHE A 132 -0.12 3.56 6.52
CA PHE A 132 -0.07 4.38 5.32
C PHE A 132 -1.08 5.51 5.33
N THR A 133 -0.72 6.58 4.64
CA THR A 133 -1.54 7.74 4.37
C THR A 133 -1.63 7.93 2.86
N ILE A 134 -2.84 8.10 2.34
CA ILE A 134 -3.13 8.29 0.92
C ILE A 134 -3.62 9.71 0.73
N LYS A 135 -2.92 10.46 -0.11
CA LYS A 135 -3.42 11.71 -0.72
C LYS A 135 -4.33 11.33 -1.87
N VAL A 136 -5.63 11.51 -1.69
CA VAL A 136 -6.63 11.13 -2.69
C VAL A 136 -6.72 12.22 -3.75
N MET A 137 -6.53 11.85 -5.02
CA MET A 137 -6.65 12.80 -6.13
C MET A 137 -8.10 13.26 -6.28
N ASN A 138 -8.26 14.53 -6.65
CA ASN A 138 -9.55 15.04 -7.13
C ASN A 138 -9.77 14.65 -8.60
N ASP A 139 -10.90 15.05 -9.16
CA ASP A 139 -11.29 14.74 -10.54
C ASP A 139 -10.34 15.34 -11.59
N ASP A 140 -9.53 16.33 -11.21
CA ASP A 140 -8.52 16.98 -12.07
C ASP A 140 -7.11 16.34 -11.92
N ASP A 141 -7.02 15.16 -11.28
CA ASP A 141 -5.76 14.48 -10.93
C ASP A 141 -4.82 15.33 -10.06
N GLN A 142 -5.38 16.22 -9.24
CA GLN A 142 -4.67 17.13 -8.34
C GLN A 142 -4.95 16.84 -6.87
N TRP A 143 -4.01 17.25 -6.01
CA TRP A 143 -4.18 17.25 -4.56
C TRP A 143 -3.64 18.55 -3.97
N SER A 144 -4.37 19.10 -2.99
CA SER A 144 -4.04 20.38 -2.35
C SER A 144 -3.54 20.19 -0.91
N PRO A 145 -2.45 20.86 -0.50
CA PRO A 145 -1.97 20.82 0.88
C PRO A 145 -2.88 21.54 1.87
N LEU A 146 -3.80 22.40 1.42
CA LEU A 146 -4.67 23.18 2.30
C LEU A 146 -5.98 22.46 2.63
N ASN A 147 -6.56 21.78 1.64
CA ASN A 147 -7.90 21.19 1.71
C ASN A 147 -7.98 19.83 1.02
N GLY A 148 -6.84 19.15 0.84
CA GLY A 148 -6.77 17.85 0.18
C GLY A 148 -7.45 16.74 0.97
N HIS A 149 -7.96 15.77 0.24
CA HIS A 149 -8.58 14.58 0.77
C HIS A 149 -7.53 13.53 1.14
N MET A 150 -7.74 12.90 2.29
CA MET A 150 -6.77 12.02 2.93
C MET A 150 -7.44 10.74 3.43
N ILE A 151 -6.79 9.61 3.21
CA ILE A 151 -7.14 8.33 3.84
C ILE A 151 -5.93 7.87 4.66
N THR A 152 -6.10 7.63 5.95
CA THR A 152 -5.02 7.06 6.79
C THR A 152 -5.49 5.74 7.39
N ALA A 153 -4.63 4.72 7.32
CA ALA A 153 -4.87 3.43 7.94
C ALA A 153 -3.56 2.78 8.45
N PRO A 154 -3.59 2.07 9.58
CA PRO A 154 -4.71 2.00 10.52
C PRO A 154 -4.90 3.32 11.28
N ALA A 155 -6.15 3.72 11.51
CA ALA A 155 -6.48 4.88 12.34
C ALA A 155 -7.93 4.82 12.84
N LYS A 156 -8.16 5.26 14.08
CA LYS A 156 -9.49 5.32 14.71
C LYS A 156 -10.10 6.71 14.64
N ASP A 157 -9.32 7.76 14.50
CA ASP A 157 -9.82 9.12 14.42
C ASP A 157 -8.80 10.03 13.72
N ARG A 158 -9.18 11.29 13.52
CA ARG A 158 -8.34 12.29 12.87
C ARG A 158 -7.06 12.56 13.66
N GLN A 159 -7.11 12.52 14.99
CA GLN A 159 -5.93 12.81 15.81
C GLN A 159 -4.88 11.71 15.67
N GLU A 160 -5.30 10.45 15.63
CA GLU A 160 -4.42 9.32 15.33
C GLU A 160 -3.89 9.41 13.90
N ALA A 161 -4.77 9.72 12.93
CA ALA A 161 -4.38 9.87 11.53
C ALA A 161 -3.32 10.96 11.31
N MET A 162 -3.39 12.06 12.04
CA MET A 162 -2.44 13.19 11.96
C MET A 162 -1.14 13.00 12.76
N LYS A 163 -1.08 11.99 13.63
CA LYS A 163 0.16 11.62 14.32
C LYS A 163 1.03 10.71 13.49
N SER A 164 0.47 10.10 12.45
CA SER A 164 1.24 9.31 11.49
C SER A 164 2.37 10.20 10.94
N PRO A 165 3.64 9.77 10.99
CA PRO A 165 4.81 10.58 10.59
C PRO A 165 4.83 10.98 9.10
N ARG A 166 3.73 10.76 8.37
CA ARG A 166 3.56 11.01 6.94
C ARG A 166 2.25 11.71 6.55
N SER A 167 1.47 12.20 7.53
CA SER A 167 0.24 13.00 7.31
C SER A 167 0.51 14.48 7.13
#